data_AF-A0A373AYN5-F1
#
_entry.id   AF-A0A373AYN5-F1
#
_cell.length_a   1.000
_cell.length_b   1.000
_cell.length_c   1.000
_cell.angle_alpha   90.00
_cell.angle_beta   90.00
_cell.angle_gamma   90.00
#
_symmetry.space_group_name_H-M   'P 1'
#
loop_
_entity.id
_entity.type
_entity.pdbx_description
1 polymer ?
#
loop_
_entity_poly.entity_id
_entity_poly.type
_entity_poly.pdbx_seq_one_letter_code
_entity_poly.pdbx_strand_id
1 'polypeptide(L)'
;SESYSQNMQRLGRELMTTSEITTMPGDKCILQLRGLPPFLSPKYDLKKHPNYKYTAEFDKKKNAFRLESLFRHRPLRLKPEDEYTVYEVDGSDTDEEADLLNFDDLDSDEFV
;
A
#
# COMPACT_ATOMS: atom_id res chain seq x y z
N SER A 1 16.43 57.03 13.17
CA SER A 1 15.32 56.12 13.51
C SER A 1 15.36 54.97 12.53
N GLU A 2 15.72 53.77 12.97
CA GLU A 2 15.74 52.60 12.10
C GLU A 2 14.32 52.04 11.95
N SER A 3 13.77 52.13 10.75
CA SER A 3 12.48 51.56 10.41
C SER A 3 12.67 50.11 9.97
N TYR A 4 12.19 49.15 10.75
CA TYR A 4 12.15 47.74 10.36
C TYR A 4 10.79 47.45 9.70
N SER A 5 10.80 47.06 8.42
CA SER A 5 9.60 46.60 7.71
C SER A 5 9.48 45.08 7.83
N GLN A 6 8.37 44.59 8.39
CA GLN A 6 8.05 43.15 8.35
C GLN A 6 7.12 42.88 7.16
N ASN A 7 7.55 41.98 6.26
CA ASN A 7 6.74 41.53 5.13
C ASN A 7 5.95 40.27 5.54
N MET A 8 4.63 40.38 5.65
CA MET A 8 3.72 39.22 5.81
C MET A 8 3.14 38.80 4.46
N GLN A 9 3.95 38.13 3.64
CA GLN A 9 3.44 37.48 2.44
C GLN A 9 2.72 36.17 2.81
N ARG A 10 1.48 36.00 2.35
CA ARG A 10 0.76 34.74 2.46
C ARG A 10 1.42 33.70 1.56
N LEU A 11 2.36 32.94 2.11
CA LEU A 11 2.91 31.75 1.47
C LEU A 11 1.93 30.60 1.65
N GLY A 12 1.52 29.98 0.53
CA GLY A 12 0.80 28.72 0.57
C GLY A 12 1.74 27.65 1.12
N ARG A 13 1.33 27.00 2.21
CA ARG A 13 2.03 25.85 2.78
C ARG A 13 1.25 24.60 2.43
N GLU A 14 1.98 23.53 2.15
CA GLU A 14 1.40 22.19 2.08
C GLU A 14 0.71 21.82 3.40
N LEU A 15 -0.29 20.94 3.34
CA LEU A 15 -1.02 20.49 4.52
C LEU A 15 -0.10 19.86 5.57
N MET A 16 0.91 19.12 5.12
CA MET A 16 1.95 18.50 5.94
C MET A 16 3.16 18.20 5.05
N THR A 17 4.38 18.46 5.54
CA THR A 17 5.59 18.13 4.77
C THR A 17 5.86 16.62 4.79
N THR A 18 6.69 16.13 3.88
CA THR A 18 7.10 14.71 3.83
C THR A 18 7.74 14.22 5.13
N SER A 19 8.55 15.06 5.78
CA SER A 19 9.15 14.78 7.09
C SER A 19 8.11 14.68 8.22
N GLU A 20 7.12 15.57 8.18
CA GLU A 20 5.99 15.56 9.13
C GLU A 20 5.10 14.33 8.91
N ILE A 21 4.86 13.92 7.66
CA ILE A 21 4.12 12.69 7.33
C ILE A 21 4.84 11.45 7.84
N THR A 22 6.17 11.37 7.65
CA THR A 22 6.99 10.23 8.11
C THR A 22 6.98 10.09 9.63
N THR A 23 6.85 11.19 10.36
CA THR A 23 6.81 11.22 11.83
C THR A 23 5.38 11.23 12.39
N MET A 24 4.37 11.12 11.53
CA MET A 24 2.97 11.13 11.93
C MET A 24 2.65 9.91 12.82
N PRO A 25 1.87 10.11 13.91
CA PRO A 25 1.35 9.00 14.70
C PRO A 25 0.59 7.98 13.84
N GLY A 26 0.94 6.70 14.00
CA GLY A 26 0.39 5.62 13.16
C GLY A 26 -1.12 5.39 13.33
N ASP A 27 -1.74 5.97 14.34
CA ASP A 27 -3.18 5.95 14.61
C ASP A 27 -3.95 7.08 13.89
N LYS A 28 -3.27 7.96 13.15
CA LYS A 28 -3.88 9.09 12.41
C LYS A 28 -3.62 9.01 10.91
N CYS A 29 -4.47 9.66 10.13
CA CYS A 29 -4.32 9.83 8.69
C CYS A 29 -4.81 11.20 8.22
N ILE A 30 -4.34 11.61 7.05
CA ILE A 30 -4.92 12.73 6.31
C ILE A 30 -6.06 12.16 5.45
N LEU A 31 -7.28 12.62 5.68
CA LEU A 31 -8.48 12.15 5.00
C LEU A 31 -8.97 13.18 4.00
N GLN A 32 -9.23 12.75 2.76
CA GLN A 32 -9.82 13.58 1.72
C GLN A 32 -11.19 13.03 1.34
N LEU A 33 -12.23 13.85 1.49
CA LEU A 33 -13.61 13.53 1.13
C LEU A 33 -14.09 14.52 0.07
N ARG A 34 -14.91 14.06 -0.88
CA ARG A 34 -15.48 14.97 -1.89
C ARG A 34 -16.29 16.07 -1.20
N GLY A 35 -16.04 17.32 -1.60
CA GLY A 35 -16.73 18.49 -1.06
C GLY A 35 -16.20 19.01 0.27
N LEU A 36 -15.15 18.42 0.85
CA LEU A 36 -14.49 18.90 2.07
C LEU A 36 -12.99 19.10 1.83
N PRO A 37 -12.37 20.13 2.45
CA PRO A 37 -10.92 20.25 2.46
C PRO A 37 -10.32 19.04 3.18
N PRO A 38 -9.12 18.54 2.79
CA PRO A 38 -8.49 17.45 3.52
C PRO A 38 -8.18 17.84 4.97
N PHE A 39 -8.30 16.88 5.88
CA PHE A 39 -8.09 17.12 7.31
C PHE A 39 -7.45 15.93 8.02
N LEU A 40 -6.85 16.19 9.18
CA LEU A 40 -6.27 15.15 10.02
C LEU A 40 -7.39 14.41 10.79
N SER A 41 -7.44 13.10 10.67
CA SER A 41 -8.45 12.24 11.30
C SER A 41 -7.79 11.05 11.99
N PRO A 42 -8.36 10.52 13.10
CA PRO A 42 -7.99 9.21 13.60
C PRO A 42 -8.37 8.10 12.61
N LYS A 43 -7.55 7.05 12.54
CA LYS A 43 -7.85 5.83 11.79
C LYS A 43 -8.97 5.05 12.48
N TYR A 44 -9.72 4.30 11.68
CA TYR A 44 -10.76 3.43 12.20
C TYR A 44 -10.17 2.28 13.02
N ASP A 45 -10.71 2.05 14.22
CA ASP A 45 -10.30 0.90 15.04
C ASP A 45 -10.91 -0.39 14.48
N LEU A 46 -10.06 -1.21 13.88
CA LEU A 46 -10.43 -2.46 13.22
C LEU A 46 -11.23 -3.40 14.16
N LYS A 47 -10.95 -3.39 15.46
CA LYS A 47 -11.63 -4.25 16.45
C LYS A 47 -13.10 -3.92 16.63
N LYS A 48 -13.52 -2.70 16.27
CA LYS A 48 -14.91 -2.24 16.35
C LYS A 48 -15.73 -2.70 15.14
N HIS A 49 -15.10 -3.20 14.09
CA HIS A 49 -15.82 -3.64 12.91
C HIS A 49 -16.70 -4.87 13.23
N PRO A 50 -17.98 -4.92 12.80
CA PRO A 50 -18.88 -6.04 13.10
C PRO A 50 -18.36 -7.39 12.57
N ASN A 51 -17.55 -7.36 11.51
CA ASN A 51 -16.95 -8.54 10.89
C ASN A 51 -15.51 -8.81 11.35
N TYR A 52 -15.02 -8.15 12.42
CA TYR A 52 -13.65 -8.36 12.92
C TYR A 52 -13.35 -9.83 13.26
N LYS A 53 -14.36 -10.60 13.69
CA LYS A 53 -14.26 -12.04 13.97
C LYS A 53 -13.76 -12.91 12.80
N TYR A 54 -13.84 -12.40 11.57
CA TYR A 54 -13.41 -13.11 10.36
C TYR A 54 -11.99 -12.72 9.90
N THR A 55 -11.34 -11.76 10.55
CA THR A 55 -9.99 -11.33 10.14
C THR A 55 -8.91 -12.21 10.77
N ALA A 56 -7.72 -12.18 10.18
CA ALA A 56 -6.56 -12.92 10.68
C ALA A 56 -6.07 -12.38 12.04
N GLU A 57 -6.29 -11.09 12.32
CA GLU A 57 -5.92 -10.45 13.59
C GLU A 57 -6.75 -10.98 14.76
N PHE A 58 -7.99 -11.41 14.52
CA PHE A 58 -8.84 -12.01 15.54
C PHE A 58 -8.44 -13.47 15.85
N ASP A 59 -8.31 -14.32 14.83
CA ASP A 59 -7.85 -15.70 14.97
C ASP A 59 -6.92 -16.10 13.82
N LYS A 60 -5.61 -15.95 14.04
CA LYS A 60 -4.57 -16.30 13.06
C LYS A 60 -4.60 -17.77 12.65
N LYS A 61 -5.09 -18.69 13.50
CA LYS A 61 -5.07 -20.12 13.15
C LYS A 61 -6.20 -20.47 12.20
N LYS A 62 -7.38 -19.87 12.40
CA LYS A 62 -8.59 -20.16 11.62
C LYS A 62 -8.74 -19.27 10.39
N ASN A 63 -8.44 -17.98 10.52
CA ASN A 63 -8.77 -16.98 9.50
C ASN A 63 -7.56 -16.53 8.67
N ALA A 64 -6.33 -16.88 9.07
CA ALA A 64 -5.18 -16.52 8.26
C ALA A 64 -5.19 -17.29 6.94
N PHE A 65 -4.96 -16.55 5.86
CA PHE A 65 -4.77 -17.14 4.55
C PHE A 65 -3.49 -17.98 4.53
N ARG A 66 -3.62 -19.24 4.10
CA ARG A 66 -2.51 -20.17 3.94
C ARG A 66 -2.41 -20.54 2.48
N LEU A 67 -1.32 -20.14 1.84
CA LEU A 67 -1.10 -20.37 0.42
C LEU A 67 -1.10 -21.87 0.08
N GLU A 68 -0.62 -22.72 0.99
CA GLU A 68 -0.58 -24.18 0.86
C GLU A 68 -1.98 -24.79 0.67
N SER A 69 -3.02 -24.12 1.18
CA SER A 69 -4.40 -24.60 1.06
C SER A 69 -4.94 -24.53 -0.38
N LEU A 70 -4.36 -23.68 -1.23
CA LEU A 70 -4.72 -23.57 -2.65
C LEU A 70 -4.12 -24.69 -3.49
N PHE A 71 -2.98 -25.23 -3.07
CA PHE A 71 -2.26 -26.27 -3.78
C PHE A 71 -2.76 -27.68 -3.40
N ARG A 72 -4.05 -27.96 -3.61
CA ARG A 72 -4.64 -29.30 -3.33
C ARG A 72 -4.10 -30.41 -4.21
N HIS A 73 -3.67 -30.09 -5.43
CA HIS A 73 -3.29 -31.09 -6.43
C HIS A 73 -1.79 -31.22 -6.68
N ARG A 74 -0.97 -30.23 -6.26
CA ARG A 74 0.49 -30.28 -6.41
C ARG A 74 1.15 -29.73 -5.15
N PRO A 75 1.74 -30.57 -4.29
CA PRO A 75 2.52 -30.05 -3.16
C PRO A 75 3.65 -29.17 -3.69
N LEU A 76 3.91 -28.03 -3.03
CA LEU A 76 5.03 -27.10 -3.33
C LEU A 76 6.42 -27.70 -3.06
N ARG A 77 6.51 -29.03 -2.95
CA ARG A 77 7.76 -29.75 -2.75
C ARG A 77 8.20 -30.29 -4.11
N LEU A 78 9.27 -29.71 -4.64
CA LEU A 78 9.91 -30.20 -5.85
C LEU A 78 10.36 -31.65 -5.62
N LYS A 79 9.93 -32.56 -6.51
CA LYS A 79 10.44 -33.94 -6.49
C LYS A 79 11.81 -33.99 -7.16
N PRO A 80 12.66 -34.99 -6.84
CA PRO A 80 13.92 -35.18 -7.55
C PRO A 80 13.75 -35.38 -9.06
N GLU A 81 12.60 -35.90 -9.50
CA GLU A 81 12.30 -36.13 -10.91
C GLU A 81 11.62 -34.94 -11.62
N ASP A 82 11.27 -33.86 -10.90
CA ASP A 82 10.60 -32.71 -11.51
C ASP A 82 11.62 -31.86 -12.28
N GLU A 83 11.34 -31.60 -13.56
CA GLU A 83 12.11 -30.65 -14.38
C GLU A 83 11.76 -29.21 -13.98
N TYR A 84 12.78 -28.39 -13.75
CA TYR A 84 12.62 -26.99 -13.35
C TYR A 84 13.63 -26.10 -14.08
N THR A 85 13.19 -24.88 -14.38
CA THR A 85 14.03 -23.83 -14.96
C THR A 85 14.57 -22.95 -13.83
N VAL A 86 15.89 -22.78 -13.79
CA VAL A 86 16.55 -21.85 -12.86
C VAL A 86 16.69 -20.51 -13.56
N TYR A 87 16.14 -19.46 -12.96
CA TYR A 87 16.35 -18.09 -13.37
C TYR A 87 17.32 -17.45 -12.38
N GLU A 88 18.47 -16.99 -12.88
CA GLU A 88 19.37 -16.14 -12.12
C GLU A 88 18.83 -14.71 -12.23
N VAL A 89 18.48 -14.12 -11.09
CA VAL A 89 18.08 -12.71 -11.02
C VAL A 89 19.34 -11.93 -10.68
N ASP A 90 19.98 -11.40 -11.70
CA ASP A 90 21.01 -10.39 -11.52
C ASP A 90 20.30 -9.11 -11.09
N GLY A 91 20.68 -8.55 -9.94
CA GLY A 91 20.06 -7.34 -9.37
C GLY A 91 20.26 -6.06 -10.20
N SER A 92 20.71 -6.19 -11.46
CA SER A 92 20.81 -5.16 -12.48
C SER A 92 19.53 -4.97 -13.28
N ASP A 93 18.61 -5.92 -13.26
CA ASP A 93 17.43 -5.92 -14.14
C ASP A 93 16.24 -5.17 -13.51
N THR A 94 16.50 -4.03 -12.85
CA THR A 94 15.43 -3.13 -12.38
C THR A 94 14.75 -2.36 -13.51
N ASP A 95 15.36 -2.33 -14.70
CA ASP A 95 14.92 -1.48 -15.81
C ASP A 95 13.82 -2.14 -16.66
N GLU A 96 13.73 -3.48 -16.66
CA GLU A 96 12.71 -4.26 -17.40
C GLU A 96 11.40 -4.45 -16.59
N GLU A 97 11.44 -4.27 -15.27
CA GLU A 97 10.25 -4.31 -14.40
C GLU A 97 9.32 -3.09 -14.60
N ALA A 98 9.84 -2.00 -15.16
CA ALA A 98 9.06 -0.79 -15.44
C ALA A 98 8.04 -1.00 -16.58
N ASP A 99 8.36 -1.88 -17.54
CA ASP A 99 7.47 -2.18 -18.67
C ASP A 99 6.36 -3.18 -18.27
N LEU A 100 6.61 -4.07 -17.30
CA LEU A 100 5.62 -5.04 -16.79
C LEU A 100 4.55 -4.43 -15.88
N LEU A 101 4.78 -3.23 -15.32
CA LEU A 101 3.86 -2.54 -14.43
C LEU A 101 3.10 -1.38 -15.10
N ASN A 102 3.14 -1.31 -16.44
CA ASN A 102 2.34 -0.32 -17.16
C ASN A 102 0.84 -0.67 -17.08
N PHE A 103 0.15 -0.08 -16.12
CA PHE A 103 -1.30 -0.24 -15.92
C PHE A 103 -2.14 0.32 -17.09
N ASP A 104 -1.53 1.05 -18.02
CA ASP A 104 -2.23 1.60 -19.19
C ASP A 104 -2.67 0.52 -20.21
N ASP A 105 -2.09 -0.69 -20.16
CA ASP A 105 -2.46 -1.79 -21.08
C ASP A 105 -3.65 -2.64 -20.59
N LEU A 106 -4.13 -2.43 -19.35
CA LEU A 106 -5.20 -3.24 -18.71
C LEU A 106 -6.62 -2.68 -18.93
N ASP A 107 -6.76 -1.55 -19.63
CA ASP A 107 -8.05 -0.91 -19.94
C ASP A 107 -8.58 -1.22 -21.36
N SER A 108 -7.96 -2.16 -22.10
CA SER A 108 -8.55 -2.65 -23.36
C SER A 108 -9.61 -3.73 -23.10
N ASP A 109 -10.80 -3.28 -22.70
CA ASP A 109 -12.04 -4.07 -22.74
C ASP A 109 -12.31 -4.56 -24.18
N GLU A 110 -11.88 -5.78 -24.52
CA GLU A 110 -12.45 -6.56 -25.62
C GLU A 110 -13.42 -7.61 -25.05
N PHE A 111 -14.61 -7.13 -24.66
CA PHE A 111 -15.82 -7.95 -24.64
C PHE A 111 -16.79 -7.40 -25.69
N VAL A 112 -16.76 -7.99 -26.88
CA VAL A 112 -17.88 -7.98 -27.84
C VAL A 112 -18.58 -9.33 -27.77
#